data_AF-A0A2V9DCE4-F1
#
_entry.id   AF-A0A2V9DCE4-F1
#
_cell.length_a   1.000
_cell.length_b   1.000
_cell.length_c   1.000
_cell.angle_alpha   90.00
_cell.angle_beta   90.00
_cell.angle_gamma   90.00
#
_symmetry.space_group_name_H-M   'P 1'
#
loop_
_entity.id
_entity.type
_entity.pdbx_description
1 polymer ?
#
loop_
_entity_poly.entity_id
_entity_poly.type
_entity_poly.pdbx_seq_one_letter_code
_entity_poly.pdbx_strand_id
1 'polypeptide(L)'
;MAVCSGSAGLTPGERAELLTLLKEDADDMVRERAENALLSESIDAFAAALAGDHPAVQLFRYCRRNLLDKPAIAVALIKHSRCPIEFLTSAVKALPTSTVQELMQDLDQLSSNRALVAALVRSPSLTAEQRHQLEELLADKPEGESAFAEAVADIDTTREQRLTLLQRLAGLRVVERVQLALKGNREERMALIRDPCKVVQRAVLQSSRLTDREVETFASMASLTEEVLRIVANSRNFRRNYSVVINLMNNPKTPLDVTLHML
;
A
#
# COMPACT_ATOMS: atom_id res chain seq x y z
N MET A 1 35.66 9.28 -14.51
CA MET A 1 36.68 10.16 -15.14
C MET A 1 36.35 10.55 -16.58
N ALA A 2 36.03 9.61 -17.49
CA ALA A 2 35.71 9.92 -18.89
C ALA A 2 34.48 10.85 -19.10
N VAL A 3 33.51 10.81 -18.18
CA VAL A 3 32.32 11.68 -18.19
C VAL A 3 32.68 13.14 -17.87
N CYS A 4 33.57 13.36 -16.90
CA CYS A 4 34.03 14.69 -16.51
C CYS A 4 34.87 15.35 -17.63
N SER A 5 35.68 14.57 -18.34
CA SER A 5 36.50 15.04 -19.47
C SER A 5 35.75 15.17 -20.81
N GLY A 6 34.46 14.80 -20.87
CA GLY A 6 33.66 14.86 -22.10
C GLY A 6 34.05 13.84 -23.18
N SER A 7 34.88 12.85 -22.83
CA SER A 7 35.38 11.84 -23.76
C SER A 7 34.52 10.58 -23.81
N ALA A 8 33.54 10.46 -22.91
CA ALA A 8 32.46 9.50 -23.04
C ALA A 8 31.49 10.07 -24.09
N GLY A 9 31.29 9.38 -25.22
CA GLY A 9 30.42 9.82 -26.34
C GLY A 9 28.93 9.82 -26.01
N LEU A 10 28.58 10.49 -24.91
CA LEU A 10 27.25 10.67 -24.37
C LEU A 10 26.61 11.90 -24.99
N THR A 11 25.27 11.91 -25.04
CA THR A 11 24.56 13.13 -25.40
C THR A 11 24.79 14.21 -24.34
N PRO A 12 24.72 15.51 -24.71
CA PRO A 12 24.89 16.60 -23.74
C PRO A 12 23.93 16.51 -22.55
N GLY A 13 22.70 16.01 -22.76
CA GLY A 13 21.72 15.79 -21.70
C GLY A 13 22.13 14.68 -20.71
N GLU A 14 22.50 13.50 -21.22
CA GLU A 14 22.95 12.38 -20.38
C GLU A 14 24.23 12.73 -19.60
N ARG A 15 25.13 13.50 -20.23
CA ARG A 15 26.35 13.97 -19.56
C ARG A 15 26.01 14.91 -18.40
N ALA A 16 25.12 15.88 -18.60
CA ALA A 16 24.70 16.81 -17.56
C ALA A 16 24.08 16.05 -16.37
N GLU A 17 23.23 15.06 -16.62
CA GLU A 17 22.63 14.22 -15.59
C GLU A 17 23.69 13.44 -14.79
N LEU A 18 24.58 12.72 -15.46
CA LEU A 18 25.64 11.94 -14.80
C LEU A 18 26.59 12.83 -13.99
N LEU A 19 26.89 14.04 -14.45
CA LEU A 19 27.71 14.98 -13.69
C LEU A 19 27.02 15.42 -12.39
N THR A 20 25.69 15.59 -12.39
CA THR A 20 24.95 15.88 -11.14
C THR A 20 24.93 14.70 -10.18
N LEU A 21 24.94 13.46 -10.69
CA LEU A 21 25.10 12.25 -9.87
C LEU A 21 26.50 12.16 -9.26
N LEU A 22 27.54 12.40 -10.06
CA LEU A 22 28.94 12.36 -9.61
C LEU A 22 29.27 13.46 -8.59
N LYS A 23 28.49 14.53 -8.52
CA LYS A 23 28.60 15.55 -7.46
C LYS A 23 28.21 15.01 -6.07
N GLU A 24 27.45 13.93 -5.98
CA GLU A 24 27.08 13.31 -4.70
C GLU A 24 27.92 12.07 -4.40
N ASP A 25 28.98 11.82 -5.16
CA ASP A 25 29.88 10.68 -4.96
C ASP A 25 30.65 10.78 -3.64
N ALA A 26 31.05 9.63 -3.09
CA ALA A 26 31.80 9.52 -1.85
C ALA A 26 33.25 10.00 -2.01
N ASP A 27 33.83 9.88 -3.20
CA ASP A 27 35.20 10.33 -3.48
C ASP A 27 35.27 11.84 -3.72
N ASP A 28 36.00 12.55 -2.85
CA ASP A 28 36.18 14.00 -2.91
C ASP A 28 36.80 14.46 -4.24
N MET A 29 37.72 13.66 -4.80
CA MET A 29 38.39 13.99 -6.05
C MET A 29 37.44 13.88 -7.27
N VAL A 30 36.48 12.96 -7.22
CA VAL A 30 35.45 12.82 -8.26
C VAL A 30 34.45 13.96 -8.16
N ARG A 31 34.05 14.32 -6.94
CA ARG A 31 33.12 15.41 -6.65
C ARG A 31 33.62 16.75 -7.17
N GLU A 32 34.87 17.11 -6.86
CA GLU A 32 35.47 18.39 -7.27
C GLU A 32 35.59 18.48 -8.80
N ARG A 33 35.97 17.39 -9.46
CA ARG A 33 36.06 17.35 -10.93
C ARG A 33 34.68 17.43 -11.59
N ALA A 34 33.67 16.78 -11.02
CA ALA A 34 32.30 16.89 -11.50
C ALA A 34 31.76 18.32 -11.34
N GLU A 35 32.04 18.97 -10.22
CA GLU A 35 31.64 20.36 -9.97
C GLU A 35 32.26 21.33 -10.98
N ASN A 36 33.57 21.21 -11.24
CA ASN A 36 34.24 22.02 -12.25
C ASN A 36 33.68 21.77 -13.67
N ALA A 37 33.35 20.52 -14.00
CA ALA A 37 32.75 20.18 -15.29
C ALA A 37 31.31 20.73 -15.42
N LEU A 38 30.52 20.72 -14.35
CA LEU A 38 29.14 21.27 -14.33
C LEU A 38 29.09 22.76 -14.62
N LEU A 39 30.11 23.53 -14.22
CA LEU A 39 30.19 24.97 -14.52
C LEU A 39 30.41 25.26 -16.00
N SER A 40 31.02 24.33 -16.74
CA SER A 40 31.28 24.45 -18.18
C SER A 40 30.13 23.97 -19.07
N GLU A 41 29.12 23.33 -18.50
CA GLU A 41 27.98 22.79 -19.25
C GLU A 41 26.98 23.86 -19.67
N SER A 42 26.34 23.66 -20.82
CA SER A 42 25.34 24.59 -21.34
C SER A 42 23.99 24.42 -20.63
N ILE A 43 23.21 25.50 -20.58
CA ILE A 43 21.86 25.51 -20.00
C ILE A 43 20.93 24.57 -20.77
N ASP A 44 21.10 24.50 -22.09
CA ASP A 44 20.31 23.65 -22.98
C ASP A 44 20.55 22.17 -22.72
N ALA A 45 21.77 21.79 -22.31
CA ALA A 45 22.07 20.42 -21.89
C ALA A 45 21.26 20.03 -20.65
N PHE A 46 21.13 20.93 -19.65
CA PHE A 46 20.28 20.68 -18.48
C PHE A 46 18.79 20.63 -18.83
N ALA A 47 18.33 21.49 -19.74
CA ALA A 47 16.94 21.45 -20.21
C ALA A 47 16.63 20.15 -20.97
N ALA A 48 17.55 19.69 -21.82
CA ALA A 48 17.45 18.42 -22.53
C ALA A 48 17.52 17.22 -21.58
N ALA A 49 18.38 17.27 -20.55
CA ALA A 49 18.47 16.23 -19.52
C ALA A 49 17.17 16.11 -18.73
N LEU A 50 16.57 17.25 -18.36
CA LEU A 50 15.26 17.26 -17.74
C LEU A 50 14.21 16.66 -18.68
N ALA A 51 14.23 17.01 -19.97
CA ALA A 51 13.33 16.50 -21.02
C ALA A 51 13.35 14.98 -21.25
N GLY A 52 14.34 14.25 -20.71
CA GLY A 52 14.43 12.80 -20.82
C GLY A 52 13.33 12.05 -20.05
N ASP A 53 13.25 10.74 -20.26
CA ASP A 53 12.18 9.91 -19.67
C ASP A 53 12.25 9.83 -18.14
N HIS A 54 13.45 9.69 -17.56
CA HIS A 54 13.67 9.43 -16.14
C HIS A 54 14.84 10.22 -15.54
N PRO A 55 14.76 11.57 -15.49
CA PRO A 55 15.80 12.39 -14.89
C PRO A 55 16.02 12.05 -13.40
N ALA A 56 17.27 11.92 -13.00
CA ALA A 56 17.68 11.66 -11.64
C ALA A 56 17.27 12.79 -10.67
N VAL A 57 16.94 12.44 -9.41
CA VAL A 57 16.55 13.40 -8.36
C VAL A 57 17.65 14.45 -8.09
N GLN A 58 18.90 14.06 -8.28
CA GLN A 58 20.09 14.89 -8.12
C GLN A 58 20.12 16.04 -9.13
N LEU A 59 19.67 15.79 -10.37
CA LEU A 59 19.53 16.81 -11.41
C LEU A 59 18.51 17.87 -10.99
N PHE A 60 17.34 17.45 -10.50
CA PHE A 60 16.32 18.36 -9.96
C PHE A 60 16.86 19.22 -8.81
N ARG A 61 17.60 18.60 -7.87
CA ARG A 61 18.20 19.29 -6.72
C ARG A 61 19.24 20.32 -7.16
N TYR A 62 20.07 19.99 -8.14
CA TYR A 62 21.08 20.90 -8.69
C TYR A 62 20.43 22.09 -9.41
N CYS A 63 19.47 21.81 -10.31
CA CYS A 63 18.72 22.85 -11.03
C CYS A 63 18.01 23.80 -10.06
N ARG A 64 17.44 23.27 -8.97
CA ARG A 64 16.82 24.08 -7.91
C ARG A 64 17.79 25.06 -7.25
N ARG A 65 19.01 24.62 -6.97
CA ARG A 65 19.97 25.43 -6.19
C ARG A 65 20.66 26.50 -7.03
N ASN A 66 20.95 26.19 -8.29
CA ASN A 66 21.88 27.00 -9.09
C ASN A 66 21.27 27.60 -10.36
N LEU A 67 20.12 27.11 -10.83
CA LEU A 67 19.61 27.42 -12.16
C LEU A 67 18.13 27.84 -12.22
N LEU A 68 17.47 28.04 -11.07
CA LEU A 68 16.05 28.47 -11.03
C LEU A 68 15.80 29.86 -11.60
N ASP A 69 16.83 30.72 -11.62
CA ASP A 69 16.69 32.07 -12.16
C ASP A 69 16.47 32.06 -13.69
N LYS A 70 16.71 30.92 -14.34
CA LYS A 70 16.56 30.77 -15.79
C LYS A 70 15.18 30.20 -16.13
N PRO A 71 14.34 30.93 -16.89
CA PRO A 71 12.97 30.51 -17.16
C PRO A 71 12.91 29.20 -17.95
N ALA A 72 13.85 28.95 -18.88
CA ALA A 72 13.90 27.72 -19.67
C ALA A 72 13.94 26.44 -18.80
N ILE A 73 14.65 26.49 -17.68
CA ILE A 73 14.76 25.36 -16.75
C ILE A 73 13.50 25.25 -15.90
N ALA A 74 12.93 26.37 -15.45
CA ALA A 74 11.67 26.37 -14.72
C ALA A 74 10.51 25.78 -15.56
N VAL A 75 10.45 26.11 -16.86
CA VAL A 75 9.47 25.53 -17.79
C VAL A 75 9.71 24.03 -17.96
N ALA A 76 10.95 23.61 -18.21
CA ALA A 76 11.28 22.20 -18.34
C ALA A 76 10.87 21.41 -17.09
N LEU A 77 11.18 21.92 -15.90
CA LEU A 77 10.82 21.30 -14.62
C LEU A 77 9.32 21.09 -14.43
N ILE A 78 8.49 22.04 -14.86
CA ILE A 78 7.02 21.97 -14.74
C ILE A 78 6.42 21.01 -15.76
N LYS A 79 7.00 20.92 -16.96
CA LYS A 79 6.51 20.02 -18.00
C LYS A 79 6.63 18.54 -17.61
N HIS A 80 7.52 18.20 -16.67
CA HIS A 80 7.72 16.83 -16.20
C HIS A 80 6.71 16.40 -15.14
N SER A 81 5.98 15.32 -15.46
CA SER A 81 4.97 14.71 -14.59
C SER A 81 5.52 14.17 -13.26
N ARG A 82 6.83 13.92 -13.17
CA ARG A 82 7.50 13.37 -11.98
C ARG A 82 8.24 14.41 -11.12
N CYS A 83 8.12 15.70 -11.43
CA CYS A 83 8.82 16.74 -10.68
C CYS A 83 8.30 16.83 -9.24
N PRO A 84 9.14 16.66 -8.20
CA PRO A 84 8.67 16.70 -6.82
C PRO A 84 8.15 18.08 -6.40
N ILE A 85 7.16 18.10 -5.50
CA ILE A 85 6.38 19.30 -5.12
C ILE A 85 7.24 20.44 -4.55
N GLU A 86 8.33 20.09 -3.87
CA GLU A 86 9.29 21.03 -3.29
C GLU A 86 10.00 21.88 -4.36
N PHE A 87 10.15 21.33 -5.56
CA PHE A 87 10.78 21.99 -6.70
C PHE A 87 9.77 22.83 -7.47
N LEU A 88 8.54 22.34 -7.63
CA LEU A 88 7.44 23.04 -8.31
C LEU A 88 7.15 24.41 -7.70
N THR A 89 7.06 24.49 -6.37
CA THR A 89 6.76 25.75 -5.65
C THR A 89 7.80 26.85 -5.94
N SER A 90 9.07 26.45 -6.13
CA SER A 90 10.16 27.39 -6.41
C SER A 90 10.22 27.74 -7.91
N ALA A 91 10.00 26.77 -8.79
CA ALA A 91 9.98 26.97 -10.24
C ALA A 91 8.85 27.89 -10.69
N VAL A 92 7.66 27.78 -10.08
CA VAL A 92 6.48 28.61 -10.40
C VAL A 92 6.75 30.11 -10.22
N LYS A 93 7.64 30.52 -9.30
CA LYS A 93 7.98 31.93 -9.09
C LYS A 93 8.77 32.54 -10.25
N ALA A 94 9.53 31.72 -10.98
CA ALA A 94 10.39 32.14 -12.07
C ALA A 94 9.71 32.00 -13.45
N LEU A 95 8.40 31.72 -13.48
CA LEU A 95 7.69 31.48 -14.73
C LEU A 95 7.40 32.77 -15.50
N PRO A 96 7.66 32.80 -16.82
CA PRO A 96 7.17 33.87 -17.67
C PRO A 96 5.65 33.75 -17.86
N THR A 97 4.99 34.88 -18.07
CA THR A 97 3.53 34.97 -18.25
C THR A 97 3.04 34.20 -19.48
N SER A 98 3.86 34.07 -20.53
CA SER A 98 3.54 33.28 -21.73
C SER A 98 3.36 31.79 -21.42
N THR A 99 4.26 31.20 -20.62
CA THR A 99 4.16 29.78 -20.27
C THR A 99 3.00 29.51 -19.32
N VAL A 100 2.65 30.47 -18.45
CA VAL A 100 1.45 30.34 -17.62
C VAL A 100 0.20 30.25 -18.50
N GLN A 101 0.13 31.02 -19.59
CA GLN A 101 -0.98 30.93 -20.55
C GLN A 101 -1.01 29.59 -21.29
N GLU A 102 0.15 29.05 -21.71
CA GLU A 102 0.24 27.71 -22.31
C GLU A 102 -0.27 26.63 -21.35
N LEU A 103 0.15 26.67 -20.07
CA LEU A 103 -0.30 25.72 -19.06
C LEU A 103 -1.82 25.79 -18.82
N MET A 104 -2.43 26.97 -18.95
CA MET A 104 -3.90 27.11 -18.83
C MET A 104 -4.65 26.49 -20.02
N GLN A 105 -4.01 26.33 -21.18
CA GLN A 105 -4.59 25.64 -22.33
C GLN A 105 -4.46 24.12 -22.21
N ASP A 106 -3.41 23.64 -21.54
CA ASP A 106 -3.15 22.21 -21.31
C ASP A 106 -3.88 21.68 -20.05
N LEU A 107 -5.22 21.63 -20.12
CA LEU A 107 -6.08 21.20 -19.01
C LEU A 107 -5.76 19.80 -18.48
N ASP A 108 -5.31 18.88 -19.35
CA ASP A 108 -4.92 17.51 -18.97
C ASP A 108 -3.71 17.49 -18.03
N GLN A 109 -2.77 18.42 -18.19
CA GLN A 109 -1.59 18.52 -17.34
C GLN A 109 -1.93 19.10 -15.97
N LEU A 110 -2.83 20.09 -15.93
CA LEU A 110 -3.30 20.71 -14.68
C LEU A 110 -4.12 19.73 -13.84
N SER A 111 -4.99 18.93 -14.47
CA SER A 111 -5.78 17.91 -13.77
C SER A 111 -4.89 16.78 -13.24
N SER A 112 -3.89 16.35 -14.01
CA SER A 112 -2.97 15.26 -13.62
C SER A 112 -2.01 15.66 -12.50
N ASN A 113 -1.65 16.94 -12.38
CA ASN A 113 -0.67 17.42 -11.42
C ASN A 113 -1.25 18.47 -10.47
N ARG A 114 -2.14 18.05 -9.56
CA ARG A 114 -2.77 18.90 -8.53
C ARG A 114 -1.76 19.67 -7.67
N ALA A 115 -0.57 19.10 -7.47
CA ALA A 115 0.55 19.72 -6.78
C ALA A 115 1.06 20.99 -7.49
N LEU A 116 1.08 20.98 -8.83
CA LEU A 116 1.36 22.15 -9.65
C LEU A 116 0.28 23.23 -9.48
N VAL A 117 -1.00 22.84 -9.53
CA VAL A 117 -2.14 23.77 -9.37
C VAL A 117 -2.10 24.45 -8.00
N ALA A 118 -1.83 23.70 -6.94
CA ALA A 118 -1.67 24.24 -5.59
C ALA A 118 -0.48 25.20 -5.45
N ALA A 119 0.61 24.97 -6.19
CA ALA A 119 1.75 25.89 -6.23
C ALA A 119 1.45 27.16 -7.04
N LEU A 120 0.71 27.05 -8.14
CA LEU A 120 0.27 28.16 -8.99
C LEU A 120 -0.70 29.11 -8.28
N VAL A 121 -1.69 28.59 -7.55
CA VAL A 121 -2.64 29.43 -6.77
C VAL A 121 -1.93 30.28 -5.72
N ARG A 122 -0.78 29.83 -5.22
CA ARG A 122 0.04 30.55 -4.24
C ARG A 122 0.95 31.61 -4.87
N SER A 123 1.09 31.65 -6.20
CA SER A 123 1.95 32.63 -6.87
C SER A 123 1.19 33.91 -7.26
N PRO A 124 1.85 35.07 -7.22
CA PRO A 124 1.24 36.36 -7.58
C PRO A 124 1.15 36.60 -9.09
N SER A 125 1.55 35.64 -9.92
CA SER A 125 1.68 35.78 -11.38
C SER A 125 0.38 35.57 -12.17
N LEU A 126 -0.72 35.22 -11.50
CA LEU A 126 -2.01 34.89 -12.12
C LEU A 126 -3.01 36.05 -12.01
N THR A 127 -3.88 36.18 -13.02
CA THR A 127 -5.06 37.05 -12.91
C THR A 127 -6.08 36.46 -11.92
N ALA A 128 -6.97 37.31 -11.40
CA ALA A 128 -8.02 36.89 -10.47
C ALA A 128 -8.93 35.79 -11.07
N GLU A 129 -9.19 35.86 -12.36
CA GLU A 129 -10.01 34.88 -13.09
C GLU A 129 -9.30 33.53 -13.26
N GLN A 130 -8.02 33.54 -13.63
CA GLN A 130 -7.20 32.32 -13.74
C GLN A 130 -7.03 31.63 -12.39
N ARG A 131 -6.87 32.43 -11.32
CA ARG A 131 -6.79 31.90 -9.96
C ARG A 131 -8.10 31.24 -9.53
N HIS A 132 -9.24 31.84 -9.86
CA HIS A 132 -10.54 31.27 -9.54
C HIS A 132 -10.76 29.93 -10.26
N GLN A 133 -10.42 29.83 -11.55
CA GLN A 133 -10.49 28.58 -12.31
C GLN A 133 -9.61 27.46 -11.72
N LEU A 134 -8.40 27.80 -11.27
CA LEU A 134 -7.50 26.83 -10.62
C LEU A 134 -7.98 26.44 -9.22
N GLU A 135 -8.58 27.37 -8.49
CA GLU A 135 -9.22 27.10 -7.20
C GLU A 135 -10.44 26.18 -7.37
N GLU A 136 -11.22 26.32 -8.44
CA GLU A 136 -12.30 25.39 -8.80
C GLU A 136 -11.74 23.99 -9.12
N LEU A 137 -10.67 23.86 -9.90
CA LEU A 137 -10.01 22.57 -10.16
C LEU A 137 -9.42 21.91 -8.90
N LEU A 138 -9.07 22.69 -7.86
CA LEU A 138 -8.70 22.18 -6.54
C LEU A 138 -9.93 21.87 -5.68
N ALA A 139 -11.01 22.63 -5.81
CA ALA A 139 -12.25 22.44 -5.07
C ALA A 139 -13.00 21.19 -5.54
N ASP A 140 -12.89 20.88 -6.84
CA ASP A 140 -13.07 19.53 -7.40
C ASP A 140 -12.00 18.62 -6.78
N LYS A 141 -12.25 18.22 -5.54
CA LYS A 141 -11.64 17.03 -4.98
C LYS A 141 -11.88 15.90 -5.98
N PRO A 142 -10.92 15.00 -6.22
CA PRO A 142 -11.28 13.68 -6.70
C PRO A 142 -12.10 13.01 -5.59
N GLU A 143 -13.40 13.29 -5.56
CA GLU A 143 -14.38 12.43 -4.90
C GLU A 143 -14.27 10.99 -5.47
N GLY A 144 -13.63 10.82 -6.63
CA GLY A 144 -13.26 9.52 -7.21
C GLY A 144 -12.23 8.68 -6.45
N GLU A 145 -11.54 9.19 -5.41
CA GLU A 145 -10.66 8.35 -4.57
C GLU A 145 -11.14 8.23 -3.12
N SER A 146 -11.64 9.31 -2.49
CA SER A 146 -12.17 9.21 -1.13
C SER A 146 -13.62 8.73 -1.09
N ALA A 147 -14.49 9.14 -2.02
CA ALA A 147 -15.86 8.63 -2.07
C ALA A 147 -15.92 7.23 -2.70
N PHE A 148 -14.95 6.87 -3.56
CA PHE A 148 -14.80 5.49 -4.03
C PHE A 148 -14.18 4.60 -2.94
N ALA A 149 -13.24 5.07 -2.13
CA ALA A 149 -12.74 4.30 -0.98
C ALA A 149 -13.78 4.18 0.15
N GLU A 150 -14.55 5.22 0.43
CA GLU A 150 -15.64 5.19 1.41
C GLU A 150 -16.84 4.39 0.89
N ALA A 151 -17.22 4.52 -0.39
CA ALA A 151 -18.28 3.68 -0.98
C ALA A 151 -17.83 2.23 -1.18
N VAL A 152 -16.57 1.95 -1.51
CA VAL A 152 -16.04 0.58 -1.55
C VAL A 152 -15.93 0.00 -0.15
N ALA A 153 -15.54 0.79 0.86
CA ALA A 153 -15.57 0.35 2.26
C ALA A 153 -17.00 0.14 2.80
N ASP A 154 -17.97 0.96 2.38
CA ASP A 154 -19.38 0.77 2.72
C ASP A 154 -20.01 -0.40 1.95
N ILE A 155 -19.56 -0.67 0.72
CA ILE A 155 -19.97 -1.85 -0.05
C ILE A 155 -19.32 -3.12 0.52
N ASP A 156 -18.06 -3.09 0.95
CA ASP A 156 -17.37 -4.23 1.55
C ASP A 156 -17.89 -4.52 2.96
N THR A 157 -18.16 -3.50 3.79
CA THR A 157 -18.81 -3.71 5.09
C THR A 157 -20.24 -4.23 4.93
N THR A 158 -21.00 -3.73 3.95
CA THR A 158 -22.34 -4.24 3.64
C THR A 158 -22.31 -5.65 3.05
N ARG A 159 -21.27 -6.00 2.27
CA ARG A 159 -21.09 -7.33 1.69
C ARG A 159 -20.67 -8.35 2.74
N GLU A 160 -19.72 -8.01 3.61
CA GLU A 160 -19.32 -8.85 4.75
C GLU A 160 -20.47 -9.12 5.72
N GLN A 161 -21.37 -8.15 5.93
CA GLN A 161 -22.58 -8.33 6.74
C GLN A 161 -23.66 -9.18 6.03
N ARG A 162 -23.67 -9.21 4.68
CA ARG A 162 -24.60 -10.04 3.88
C ARG A 162 -24.11 -11.48 3.68
N LEU A 163 -22.82 -11.76 3.90
CA LEU A 163 -22.30 -13.13 3.82
C LEU A 163 -22.80 -13.94 5.02
N THR A 164 -23.32 -15.13 4.74
CA THR A 164 -23.61 -16.10 5.80
C THR A 164 -22.32 -16.46 6.54
N LEU A 165 -22.40 -16.80 7.83
CA LEU A 165 -21.22 -17.15 8.64
C LEU A 165 -20.34 -18.21 7.95
N LEU A 166 -20.94 -19.19 7.29
CA LEU A 166 -20.20 -20.23 6.54
C LEU A 166 -19.45 -19.67 5.33
N GLN A 167 -20.05 -18.74 4.58
CA GLN A 167 -19.39 -18.09 3.44
C GLN A 167 -18.21 -17.22 3.92
N ARG A 168 -18.40 -16.49 5.02
CA ARG A 168 -17.32 -15.70 5.63
C ARG A 168 -16.16 -16.59 6.05
N LEU A 169 -16.43 -17.69 6.74
CA LEU A 169 -15.39 -18.64 7.17
C LEU A 169 -14.67 -19.31 6.00
N ALA A 170 -15.37 -19.58 4.89
CA ALA A 170 -14.77 -20.17 3.69
C ALA A 170 -13.76 -19.23 2.99
N GLY A 171 -13.96 -17.91 3.09
CA GLY A 171 -13.03 -16.91 2.54
C GLY A 171 -11.76 -16.70 3.37
N LEU A 172 -11.72 -17.17 4.62
CA LEU A 172 -10.61 -16.95 5.54
C LEU A 172 -9.45 -17.92 5.32
N ARG A 173 -8.23 -17.40 5.46
CA ARG A 173 -7.00 -18.21 5.45
C ARG A 173 -6.98 -19.12 6.69
N VAL A 174 -6.22 -20.21 6.61
CA VAL A 174 -6.12 -21.20 7.70
C VAL A 174 -5.68 -20.53 9.02
N VAL A 175 -4.73 -19.60 8.96
CA VAL A 175 -4.23 -18.87 10.15
C VAL A 175 -5.33 -18.03 10.79
N GLU A 176 -6.12 -17.33 9.98
CA GLU A 176 -7.24 -16.51 10.46
C GLU A 176 -8.33 -17.39 11.08
N ARG A 177 -8.65 -18.53 10.46
CA ARG A 177 -9.57 -19.53 11.03
C ARG A 177 -9.07 -20.08 12.36
N VAL A 178 -7.77 -20.31 12.54
CA VAL A 178 -7.19 -20.73 13.83
C VAL A 178 -7.38 -19.64 14.90
N GLN A 179 -7.11 -18.37 14.56
CA GLN A 179 -7.31 -17.26 15.51
C GLN A 179 -8.78 -17.11 15.90
N LEU A 180 -9.67 -17.26 14.92
CA LEU A 180 -11.11 -17.20 15.10
C LEU A 180 -11.63 -18.41 15.89
N ALA A 181 -11.07 -19.61 15.71
CA ALA A 181 -11.36 -20.76 16.55
C ALA A 181 -11.04 -20.52 18.04
N LEU A 182 -9.93 -19.81 18.32
CA LEU A 182 -9.51 -19.53 19.69
C LEU A 182 -10.34 -18.42 20.35
N LYS A 183 -10.60 -17.32 19.65
CA LYS A 183 -11.20 -16.09 20.20
C LYS A 183 -12.68 -15.87 19.84
N GLY A 184 -13.17 -16.57 18.83
CA GLY A 184 -14.47 -16.36 18.20
C GLY A 184 -15.65 -16.74 19.07
N ASN A 185 -16.84 -16.48 18.53
CA ASN A 185 -18.12 -16.75 19.15
C ASN A 185 -18.49 -18.23 19.10
N ARG A 186 -19.53 -18.62 19.86
CA ARG A 186 -20.04 -20.00 19.90
C ARG A 186 -20.38 -20.55 18.50
N GLU A 187 -21.06 -19.74 17.68
CA GLU A 187 -21.51 -20.15 16.34
C GLU A 187 -20.33 -20.40 15.40
N GLU A 188 -19.31 -19.56 15.50
CA GLU A 188 -18.09 -19.69 14.72
C GLU A 188 -17.31 -20.95 15.12
N ARG A 189 -17.18 -21.23 16.43
CA ARG A 189 -16.58 -22.49 16.91
C ARG A 189 -17.36 -23.72 16.46
N MET A 190 -18.69 -23.64 16.47
CA MET A 190 -19.58 -24.71 16.03
C MET A 190 -19.43 -25.00 14.53
N ALA A 191 -19.13 -23.99 13.71
CA ALA A 191 -18.80 -24.18 12.31
C ALA A 191 -17.36 -24.72 12.13
N LEU A 192 -16.39 -24.13 12.83
CA LEU A 192 -14.96 -24.44 12.69
C LEU A 192 -14.55 -25.82 13.24
N ILE A 193 -15.32 -26.43 14.15
CA ILE A 193 -15.04 -27.80 14.60
C ILE A 193 -15.19 -28.84 13.47
N ARG A 194 -15.95 -28.51 12.42
CA ARG A 194 -16.16 -29.34 11.22
C ARG A 194 -15.22 -28.98 10.07
N ASP A 195 -14.26 -28.10 10.29
CA ASP A 195 -13.33 -27.62 9.28
C ASP A 195 -12.50 -28.78 8.69
N PRO A 196 -12.20 -28.82 7.38
CA PRO A 196 -11.35 -29.87 6.81
C PRO A 196 -9.93 -29.91 7.39
N CYS A 197 -9.42 -28.78 7.91
CA CYS A 197 -8.09 -28.69 8.50
C CYS A 197 -8.08 -29.08 9.98
N LYS A 198 -7.37 -30.17 10.29
CA LYS A 198 -7.19 -30.69 11.65
C LYS A 198 -6.60 -29.66 12.63
N VAL A 199 -5.75 -28.76 12.15
CA VAL A 199 -5.14 -27.70 12.99
C VAL A 199 -6.20 -26.75 13.53
N VAL A 200 -7.18 -26.38 12.70
CA VAL A 200 -8.31 -25.52 13.09
C VAL A 200 -9.21 -26.25 14.10
N GLN A 201 -9.52 -27.53 13.86
CA GLN A 201 -10.32 -28.35 14.78
C GLN A 201 -9.67 -28.42 16.18
N ARG A 202 -8.35 -28.61 16.24
CA ARG A 202 -7.57 -28.61 17.49
C ARG A 202 -7.61 -27.25 18.18
N ALA A 203 -7.53 -26.16 17.43
CA ALA A 203 -7.60 -24.80 17.98
C ALA A 203 -8.96 -24.51 18.64
N VAL A 204 -10.06 -25.03 18.08
CA VAL A 204 -11.41 -24.89 18.69
C VAL A 204 -11.43 -25.51 20.09
N LEU A 205 -10.88 -26.73 20.22
CA LEU A 205 -10.82 -27.44 21.51
C LEU A 205 -9.88 -26.79 22.53
N GLN A 206 -8.96 -25.93 22.09
CA GLN A 206 -8.03 -25.17 22.94
C GLN A 206 -8.55 -23.77 23.31
N SER A 207 -9.73 -23.38 22.84
CA SER A 207 -10.31 -22.07 23.14
C SER A 207 -10.54 -21.92 24.66
N SER A 208 -10.13 -20.78 25.22
CA SER A 208 -10.40 -20.44 26.62
C SER A 208 -11.88 -20.11 26.88
N ARG A 209 -12.68 -19.95 25.82
CA ARG A 209 -14.12 -19.62 25.88
C ARG A 209 -15.01 -20.82 25.60
N LEU A 210 -14.43 -22.02 25.52
CA LEU A 210 -15.16 -23.27 25.30
C LEU A 210 -16.04 -23.59 26.51
N THR A 211 -17.31 -23.92 26.27
CA THR A 211 -18.25 -24.28 27.34
C THR A 211 -18.54 -25.78 27.35
N ASP A 212 -18.88 -26.34 28.51
CA ASP A 212 -19.18 -27.77 28.64
C ASP A 212 -20.34 -28.20 27.73
N ARG A 213 -21.36 -27.34 27.56
CA ARG A 213 -22.49 -27.59 26.64
C ARG A 213 -22.07 -27.71 25.18
N GLU A 214 -21.09 -26.92 24.75
CA GLU A 214 -20.53 -27.04 23.39
C GLU A 214 -19.84 -28.39 23.21
N VAL A 215 -19.07 -28.82 24.23
CA VAL A 215 -18.35 -30.09 24.22
C VAL A 215 -19.31 -31.29 24.22
N GLU A 216 -20.40 -31.23 24.98
CA GLU A 216 -21.47 -32.23 24.94
C GLU A 216 -22.04 -32.40 23.53
N THR A 217 -22.21 -31.27 22.83
CA THR A 217 -22.69 -31.26 21.45
C THR A 217 -21.63 -31.83 20.51
N PHE A 218 -20.34 -31.51 20.69
CA PHE A 218 -19.28 -32.09 19.87
C PHE A 218 -19.16 -33.60 20.05
N ALA A 219 -19.28 -34.08 21.29
CA ALA A 219 -19.22 -35.51 21.60
C ALA A 219 -20.32 -36.32 20.91
N SER A 220 -21.51 -35.74 20.72
CA SER A 220 -22.63 -36.43 20.04
C SER A 220 -22.59 -36.34 18.52
N MET A 221 -21.72 -35.52 17.93
CA MET A 221 -21.67 -35.33 16.47
C MET A 221 -20.92 -36.46 15.75
N ALA A 222 -21.63 -37.20 14.89
CA ALA A 222 -21.03 -38.21 14.01
C ALA A 222 -20.29 -37.62 12.79
N SER A 223 -20.37 -36.30 12.57
CA SER A 223 -19.65 -35.61 11.48
C SER A 223 -18.20 -35.27 11.82
N LEU A 224 -17.79 -35.38 13.09
CA LEU A 224 -16.44 -35.04 13.54
C LEU A 224 -15.45 -36.17 13.25
N THR A 225 -14.18 -35.80 13.21
CA THR A 225 -13.08 -36.75 13.01
C THR A 225 -12.75 -37.48 14.31
N GLU A 226 -12.23 -38.70 14.19
CA GLU A 226 -11.82 -39.53 15.33
C GLU A 226 -10.78 -38.81 16.22
N GLU A 227 -9.91 -38.01 15.62
CA GLU A 227 -8.89 -37.21 16.32
C GLU A 227 -9.50 -36.19 17.28
N VAL A 228 -10.57 -35.49 16.86
CA VAL A 228 -11.29 -34.54 17.70
C VAL A 228 -11.92 -35.25 18.89
N LEU A 229 -12.62 -36.36 18.64
CA LEU A 229 -13.27 -37.16 19.70
C LEU A 229 -12.23 -37.72 20.68
N ARG A 230 -11.06 -38.13 20.19
CA ARG A 230 -9.94 -38.59 21.01
C ARG A 230 -9.38 -37.47 21.91
N ILE A 231 -9.26 -36.24 21.40
CA ILE A 231 -8.79 -35.10 22.22
C ILE A 231 -9.83 -34.74 23.29
N VAL A 232 -11.11 -34.69 22.93
CA VAL A 232 -12.20 -34.44 23.90
C VAL A 232 -12.16 -35.50 24.98
N ALA A 233 -12.06 -36.76 24.59
CA ALA A 233 -11.96 -37.86 25.51
C ALA A 233 -10.72 -37.79 26.39
N ASN A 234 -9.54 -37.45 25.88
CA ASN A 234 -8.31 -37.42 26.70
C ASN A 234 -8.23 -36.21 27.65
N SER A 235 -9.12 -35.23 27.48
CA SER A 235 -9.16 -34.05 28.32
C SER A 235 -9.80 -34.35 29.67
N ARG A 236 -9.02 -34.22 30.76
CA ARG A 236 -9.48 -34.48 32.14
C ARG A 236 -10.69 -33.62 32.54
N ASN A 237 -10.79 -32.40 32.02
CA ASN A 237 -11.89 -31.48 32.31
C ASN A 237 -13.21 -32.03 31.77
N PHE A 238 -13.22 -32.54 30.53
CA PHE A 238 -14.44 -33.03 29.88
C PHE A 238 -14.85 -34.41 30.38
N ARG A 239 -13.91 -35.28 30.77
CA ARG A 239 -14.21 -36.59 31.38
C ARG A 239 -15.02 -36.50 32.67
N ARG A 240 -14.93 -35.40 33.41
CA ARG A 240 -15.71 -35.21 34.63
C ARG A 240 -17.20 -35.04 34.34
N ASN A 241 -17.55 -34.60 33.12
CA ASN A 241 -18.93 -34.41 32.73
C ASN A 241 -19.51 -35.73 32.17
N TYR A 242 -20.46 -36.30 32.89
CA TYR A 242 -21.05 -37.60 32.59
C TYR A 242 -21.79 -37.63 31.23
N SER A 243 -22.44 -36.54 30.86
CA SER A 243 -23.13 -36.40 29.56
C SER A 243 -22.16 -36.52 28.38
N VAL A 244 -20.95 -35.94 28.51
CA VAL A 244 -19.90 -36.04 27.48
C VAL A 244 -19.44 -37.48 27.33
N VAL A 245 -19.23 -38.19 28.45
CA VAL A 245 -18.79 -39.60 28.44
C VAL A 245 -19.84 -40.50 27.76
N ILE A 246 -21.12 -40.36 28.14
CA ILE A 246 -22.21 -41.10 27.47
C ILE A 246 -22.25 -40.80 25.97
N ASN A 247 -22.17 -39.52 25.59
CA ASN A 247 -22.24 -39.12 24.19
C ASN A 247 -21.06 -39.69 23.38
N LEU A 248 -19.86 -39.72 23.96
CA LEU A 248 -18.69 -40.34 23.32
C LEU A 248 -18.87 -41.85 23.14
N MET A 249 -19.39 -42.56 24.14
CA MET A 249 -19.65 -44.01 24.05
C MET A 249 -20.71 -44.34 22.99
N ASN A 250 -21.72 -43.49 22.84
CA ASN A 250 -22.79 -43.69 21.85
C ASN A 250 -22.43 -43.21 20.43
N ASN A 251 -21.31 -42.52 20.24
CA ASN A 251 -20.93 -41.98 18.95
C ASN A 251 -20.14 -43.04 18.13
N PRO A 252 -20.61 -43.41 16.92
CA PRO A 252 -19.97 -44.46 16.10
C PRO A 252 -18.56 -44.11 15.61
N LYS A 253 -18.16 -42.84 15.67
CA LYS A 253 -16.84 -42.35 15.23
C LYS A 253 -15.81 -42.29 16.36
N THR A 254 -16.22 -42.56 17.60
CA THR A 254 -15.30 -42.58 18.72
C THR A 254 -14.40 -43.81 18.63
N PRO A 255 -13.06 -43.66 18.76
CA PRO A 255 -12.17 -44.80 18.73
C PRO A 255 -12.46 -45.77 19.87
N LEU A 256 -12.42 -47.08 19.55
CA LEU A 256 -12.61 -48.15 20.53
C LEU A 256 -11.57 -48.09 21.67
N ASP A 257 -10.34 -47.69 21.35
CA ASP A 257 -9.26 -47.50 22.33
C ASP A 257 -9.69 -46.56 23.47
N VAL A 258 -10.47 -45.53 23.14
CA VAL A 258 -10.95 -44.56 24.12
C VAL A 258 -12.18 -45.06 24.88
N THR A 259 -13.15 -45.67 24.19
CA THR A 259 -14.40 -46.12 24.82
C THR A 259 -14.17 -47.26 25.80
N LEU A 260 -13.21 -48.15 25.54
CA LEU A 260 -12.83 -49.23 26.47
C LEU A 260 -12.30 -48.70 27.81
N HIS A 261 -11.66 -47.52 27.82
CA HIS A 261 -11.20 -46.87 29.05
C HIS A 261 -12.30 -46.11 29.80
N MET A 262 -13.52 -46.06 29.27
CA MET A 262 -14.68 -45.36 29.86
C MET A 262 -15.74 -46.30 30.46
N LEU A 263 -15.61 -47.62 30.23
CA LEU A 263 -16.39 -48.68 30.87
C LEU A 263 -15.90 -48.96 32.30
#